data_AF-A0A846D139-F1
#
_entry.id   AF-A0A846D139-F1
#
_cell.length_a   1.000
_cell.length_b   1.000
_cell.length_c   1.000
_cell.angle_alpha   90.00
_cell.angle_beta   90.00
_cell.angle_gamma   90.00
#
_symmetry.space_group_name_H-M   'P 1'
#
loop_
_entity.id
_entity.type
_entity.pdbx_description
1 polymer ?
#
loop_
_entity_poly.entity_id
_entity_poly.type
_entity_poly.pdbx_seq_one_letter_code
_entity_poly.pdbx_strand_id
1 'polypeptide(L)'
;MFDFKDKIIEKGFLTETLESLDFWPEQYYVWREIAQNLPNILPIGEVGIEVDKMPQIDTTSLEDFHLNNAKLCLGMIAQAYVWEPIYRGESEPRTVLPAQIAIPFVEISERLEEPPILNYADYVLRNWRKLDPNGDFTTNNLRSLVTFSGRQDEDQFITVHVAYEAAARECYKQGIKAMELAQERDAVSLAIILREMADTIVNMKDVFMTTENIVSAEVFRKHIRQFLKGWNNNVELIYEGTEINASALRGETGSQSSAMPFLDRIMGCMSLDPVQREILNEKKSIPVDLI
;
A
#
# COMPACT_ATOMS: atom_id res chain seq x y z
N MET A 1 -24.67 -1.82 1.92
CA MET A 1 -24.42 -1.60 0.48
C MET A 1 -24.50 -0.13 0.07
N PHE A 2 -25.39 0.69 0.63
CA PHE A 2 -25.38 2.15 0.40
C PHE A 2 -24.12 2.85 0.98
N ASP A 3 -23.61 2.38 2.11
CA ASP A 3 -22.44 2.94 2.82
C ASP A 3 -21.13 2.94 1.98
N PHE A 4 -20.81 1.81 1.32
CA PHE A 4 -19.59 1.67 0.52
C PHE A 4 -19.53 2.60 -0.70
N LYS A 5 -20.67 2.76 -1.39
CA LYS A 5 -20.77 3.61 -2.57
C LYS A 5 -20.47 5.06 -2.19
N ASP A 6 -21.09 5.54 -1.10
CA ASP A 6 -20.92 6.91 -0.63
C ASP A 6 -19.49 7.14 -0.11
N LYS A 7 -18.90 6.15 0.57
CA LYS A 7 -17.50 6.17 1.01
C LYS A 7 -16.50 6.24 -0.14
N ILE A 8 -16.67 5.45 -1.21
CA ILE A 8 -15.83 5.55 -2.41
C ILE A 8 -15.99 6.91 -3.09
N ILE A 9 -17.24 7.39 -3.22
CA ILE A 9 -17.53 8.70 -3.83
C ILE A 9 -16.83 9.81 -3.07
N GLU A 10 -16.90 9.80 -1.74
CA GLU A 10 -16.35 10.86 -0.91
C GLU A 10 -14.81 10.76 -0.79
N LYS A 11 -14.27 9.55 -0.59
CA LYS A 11 -12.90 9.34 -0.09
C LYS A 11 -12.03 8.49 -1.01
N GLY A 12 -12.61 7.84 -2.01
CA GLY A 12 -11.94 6.81 -2.81
C GLY A 12 -11.39 5.69 -1.91
N PHE A 13 -10.19 5.20 -2.23
CA PHE A 13 -9.53 4.13 -1.48
C PHE A 13 -8.39 4.62 -0.56
N LEU A 14 -8.23 5.95 -0.41
CA LEU A 14 -7.27 6.50 0.54
C LEU A 14 -7.88 6.53 1.95
N THR A 15 -7.12 6.13 2.96
CA THR A 15 -7.60 6.16 4.35
C THR A 15 -7.74 7.59 4.88
N GLU A 16 -8.73 7.81 5.75
CA GLU A 16 -9.12 9.14 6.24
C GLU A 16 -8.26 9.64 7.41
N THR A 17 -7.70 8.72 8.17
CA THR A 17 -7.27 8.96 9.55
C THR A 17 -5.96 8.24 9.83
N LEU A 18 -4.87 8.67 9.19
CA LEU A 18 -3.52 8.31 9.64
C LEU A 18 -2.59 9.51 9.50
N GLU A 19 -2.97 10.64 10.12
CA GLU A 19 -2.06 11.79 10.21
C GLU A 19 -0.83 11.47 11.08
N SER A 20 -0.89 10.41 11.88
CA SER A 20 0.10 10.12 12.91
C SER A 20 0.13 8.64 13.31
N LEU A 21 1.35 8.13 13.51
CA LEU A 21 1.63 6.85 14.19
C LEU A 21 1.72 7.04 15.71
N ASP A 22 1.30 8.17 16.27
CA ASP A 22 1.66 8.55 17.64
C ASP A 22 0.69 8.00 18.69
N PHE A 23 -0.48 7.52 18.27
CA PHE A 23 -1.54 7.09 19.18
C PHE A 23 -1.82 5.58 19.09
N TRP A 24 -1.32 4.84 20.06
CA TRP A 24 -1.54 3.40 20.32
C TRP A 24 -1.04 3.05 21.73
N PRO A 25 -1.49 1.93 22.33
CA PRO A 25 -1.02 1.50 23.64
C PRO A 25 0.50 1.32 23.68
N GLU A 26 1.14 1.73 24.78
CA GLU A 26 2.61 1.76 24.96
C GLU A 26 3.30 0.44 24.63
N GLN A 27 2.64 -0.68 24.90
CA GLN A 27 3.14 -2.03 24.59
C GLN A 27 3.43 -2.27 23.10
N TYR A 28 2.85 -1.49 22.18
CA TYR A 28 3.05 -1.62 20.73
C TYR A 28 4.06 -0.60 20.16
N TYR A 29 4.58 0.33 20.97
CA TYR A 29 5.48 1.38 20.48
C TYR A 29 6.75 0.85 19.83
N VAL A 30 7.24 -0.32 20.25
CA VAL A 30 8.45 -0.92 19.66
C VAL A 30 8.31 -1.13 18.14
N TRP A 31 7.11 -1.48 17.65
CA TRP A 31 6.87 -1.63 16.21
C TRP A 31 7.02 -0.29 15.49
N ARG A 32 6.47 0.79 16.07
CA ARG A 32 6.66 2.15 15.54
C ARG A 32 8.13 2.52 15.47
N GLU A 33 8.81 2.35 16.59
CA GLU A 33 10.14 2.88 16.81
C GLU A 33 11.13 2.21 15.86
N ILE A 34 11.05 0.88 15.71
CA ILE A 34 11.86 0.17 14.73
C ILE A 34 11.49 0.61 13.31
N ALA A 35 10.19 0.65 12.95
CA ALA A 35 9.74 1.02 11.61
C ALA A 35 10.21 2.44 11.21
N GLN A 36 10.02 3.43 12.08
CA GLN A 36 10.46 4.82 11.83
C GLN A 36 11.98 4.97 11.86
N ASN A 37 12.70 4.09 12.55
CA ASN A 37 14.16 4.11 12.62
C ASN A 37 14.84 3.29 11.52
N LEU A 38 14.09 2.58 10.66
CA LEU A 38 14.63 1.84 9.51
C LEU A 38 15.65 2.65 8.68
N PRO A 39 15.42 3.94 8.36
CA PRO A 39 16.39 4.74 7.62
C PRO A 39 17.80 4.81 8.26
N ASN A 40 17.88 4.65 9.58
CA ASN A 40 19.14 4.71 10.32
C ASN A 40 19.77 3.33 10.52
N ILE A 41 18.98 2.29 10.79
CA ILE A 41 19.50 0.94 11.12
C ILE A 41 19.71 0.05 9.90
N LEU A 42 18.92 0.21 8.84
CA LEU A 42 19.02 -0.59 7.61
C LEU A 42 20.37 -0.38 6.88
N PRO A 43 20.90 0.86 6.73
CA PRO A 43 22.21 1.06 6.09
C PRO A 43 23.39 0.42 6.82
N ILE A 44 23.28 0.28 8.15
CA ILE A 44 24.36 -0.24 8.99
C ILE A 44 24.19 -1.72 9.34
N GLY A 45 23.09 -2.35 8.91
CA GLY A 45 22.87 -3.79 9.08
C GLY A 45 22.37 -4.17 10.48
N GLU A 46 21.66 -3.26 11.14
CA GLU A 46 21.19 -3.44 12.52
C GLU A 46 19.70 -3.81 12.61
N VAL A 47 18.97 -3.98 11.49
CA VAL A 47 17.56 -4.39 11.53
C VAL A 47 17.41 -5.73 12.24
N GLY A 48 18.30 -6.69 11.95
CA GLY A 48 18.32 -7.97 12.64
C GLY A 48 18.51 -7.84 14.15
N ILE A 49 19.41 -6.95 14.58
CA ILE A 49 19.74 -6.73 16.00
C ILE A 49 18.55 -6.13 16.75
N GLU A 50 17.85 -5.16 16.14
CA GLU A 50 16.66 -4.55 16.75
C GLU A 50 15.48 -5.53 16.80
N VAL A 51 15.32 -6.37 15.77
CA VAL A 51 14.30 -7.43 15.75
C VAL A 51 14.57 -8.50 16.81
N ASP A 52 15.83 -8.86 17.05
CA ASP A 52 16.19 -9.86 18.08
C ASP A 52 15.91 -9.35 19.51
N LYS A 53 15.92 -8.03 19.72
CA LYS A 53 15.56 -7.39 21.01
C LYS A 53 14.04 -7.22 21.18
N MET A 54 13.27 -7.33 20.10
CA MET A 54 11.84 -7.06 20.12
C MET A 54 11.11 -8.15 20.91
N PRO A 55 10.29 -7.80 21.92
CA PRO A 55 9.49 -8.78 22.62
C PRO A 55 8.40 -9.34 21.69
N GLN A 56 7.99 -10.59 21.92
CA GLN A 56 6.77 -11.10 21.34
C GLN A 56 5.57 -10.44 22.04
N ILE A 57 4.77 -9.68 21.29
CA ILE A 57 3.64 -8.90 21.81
C ILE A 57 2.34 -9.56 21.39
N ASP A 58 1.42 -9.75 22.35
CA ASP A 58 0.06 -10.23 22.12
C ASP A 58 -0.80 -9.16 21.43
N THR A 59 -1.51 -9.55 20.38
CA THR A 59 -2.38 -8.65 19.59
C THR A 59 -3.84 -8.63 20.06
N THR A 60 -4.21 -9.49 21.02
CA THR A 60 -5.61 -9.67 21.47
C THR A 60 -6.24 -8.37 21.98
N SER A 61 -5.44 -7.52 22.62
CA SER A 61 -5.91 -6.22 23.15
C SER A 61 -5.78 -5.04 22.18
N LEU A 62 -5.26 -5.27 20.96
CA LEU A 62 -5.13 -4.23 19.96
C LEU A 62 -6.51 -3.92 19.37
N GLU A 63 -6.97 -2.69 19.51
CA GLU A 63 -8.26 -2.26 18.96
C GLU A 63 -8.22 -2.14 17.43
N ASP A 64 -9.37 -2.35 16.77
CA ASP A 64 -9.45 -2.44 15.30
C ASP A 64 -8.91 -1.19 14.59
N PHE A 65 -9.11 -0.01 15.18
CA PHE A 65 -8.62 1.24 14.59
C PHE A 65 -7.09 1.37 14.58
N HIS A 66 -6.36 0.53 15.31
CA HIS A 66 -4.89 0.48 15.28
C HIS A 66 -4.33 -0.55 14.29
N LEU A 67 -5.16 -1.45 13.76
CA LEU A 67 -4.69 -2.59 12.96
C LEU A 67 -3.92 -2.15 11.72
N ASN A 68 -4.40 -1.12 11.02
CA ASN A 68 -3.74 -0.59 9.82
C ASN A 68 -2.32 -0.08 10.11
N ASN A 69 -2.12 0.64 11.22
CA ASN A 69 -0.81 1.12 11.63
C ASN A 69 0.13 0.00 12.06
N ALA A 70 -0.40 -0.96 12.81
CA ALA A 70 0.36 -2.11 13.23
C ALA A 70 0.80 -2.96 12.03
N LYS A 71 -0.11 -3.20 11.07
CA LYS A 71 0.20 -3.90 9.82
C LYS A 71 1.25 -3.16 8.98
N LEU A 72 1.13 -1.85 8.82
CA LEU A 72 2.14 -1.03 8.15
C LEU A 72 3.52 -1.20 8.82
N CYS A 73 3.61 -1.02 10.14
CA CYS A 73 4.89 -1.10 10.84
C CYS A 73 5.50 -2.51 10.78
N LEU A 74 4.70 -3.55 11.05
CA LEU A 74 5.15 -4.95 10.95
C LEU A 74 5.57 -5.33 9.53
N GLY A 75 4.81 -4.88 8.52
CA GLY A 75 5.15 -5.11 7.12
C GLY A 75 6.46 -4.43 6.71
N MET A 76 6.69 -3.18 7.13
CA MET A 76 7.95 -2.47 6.88
C MET A 76 9.13 -3.16 7.58
N ILE A 77 8.98 -3.59 8.84
CA ILE A 77 10.01 -4.32 9.57
C ILE A 77 10.29 -5.67 8.91
N ALA A 78 9.26 -6.43 8.54
CA ALA A 78 9.41 -7.75 7.91
C ALA A 78 10.17 -7.65 6.58
N GLN A 79 9.80 -6.70 5.72
CA GLN A 79 10.49 -6.48 4.44
C GLN A 79 11.94 -6.04 4.65
N ALA A 80 12.19 -5.11 5.56
CA ALA A 80 13.55 -4.68 5.88
C ALA A 80 14.39 -5.84 6.44
N TYR A 81 13.84 -6.63 7.36
CA TYR A 81 14.52 -7.77 7.97
C TYR A 81 14.88 -8.83 6.93
N VAL A 82 13.95 -9.23 6.07
CA VAL A 82 14.23 -10.29 5.08
C VAL A 82 15.24 -9.84 4.04
N TRP A 83 15.14 -8.59 3.56
CA TRP A 83 15.93 -8.09 2.44
C TRP A 83 17.21 -7.34 2.81
N GLU A 84 17.44 -7.02 4.10
CA GLU A 84 18.65 -6.31 4.56
C GLU A 84 19.96 -6.94 4.05
N PRO A 85 20.18 -8.27 4.10
CA PRO A 85 21.40 -8.88 3.56
C PRO A 85 21.62 -8.55 2.08
N ILE A 86 20.58 -8.69 1.25
CA ILE A 86 20.64 -8.35 -0.19
C ILE A 86 20.94 -6.87 -0.39
N TYR A 87 20.28 -6.00 0.38
CA TYR A 87 20.51 -4.56 0.33
C TYR A 87 21.97 -4.20 0.66
N ARG A 88 22.60 -4.94 1.58
CA ARG A 88 24.00 -4.80 1.97
C ARG A 88 25.00 -5.49 1.04
N GLY A 89 24.51 -6.16 -0.01
CA GLY A 89 25.33 -6.79 -1.04
C GLY A 89 25.68 -8.26 -0.76
N GLU A 90 25.01 -8.90 0.19
CA GLU A 90 25.05 -10.34 0.36
C GLU A 90 24.23 -11.05 -0.73
N SER A 91 24.48 -12.34 -0.95
CA SER A 91 23.86 -13.09 -2.06
C SER A 91 22.48 -13.62 -1.74
N GLU A 92 22.17 -13.87 -0.46
CA GLU A 92 20.94 -14.55 -0.02
C GLU A 92 20.18 -13.69 1.01
N PRO A 93 18.85 -13.62 0.93
CA PRO A 93 18.03 -12.98 1.97
C PRO A 93 17.92 -13.88 3.22
N ARG A 94 17.32 -13.35 4.29
CA ARG A 94 16.93 -14.20 5.42
C ARG A 94 15.76 -15.11 5.01
N THR A 95 15.78 -16.37 5.43
CA THR A 95 14.78 -17.39 5.08
C THR A 95 13.82 -17.74 6.22
N VAL A 96 13.98 -17.09 7.38
CA VAL A 96 13.07 -17.21 8.51
C VAL A 96 12.69 -15.80 8.96
N LEU A 97 11.39 -15.53 9.07
CA LEU A 97 10.86 -14.36 9.75
C LEU A 97 10.58 -14.75 11.21
N PRO A 98 11.25 -14.13 12.20
CA PRO A 98 11.13 -14.52 13.61
C PRO A 98 9.71 -14.39 14.17
N ALA A 99 9.39 -15.22 15.15
CA ALA A 99 8.06 -15.31 15.76
C ALA A 99 7.55 -13.97 16.31
N GLN A 100 8.45 -13.12 16.84
CA GLN A 100 8.08 -11.79 17.36
C GLN A 100 7.52 -10.83 16.29
N ILE A 101 7.80 -11.07 14.99
CA ILE A 101 7.16 -10.36 13.87
C ILE A 101 6.06 -11.24 13.26
N ALA A 102 6.38 -12.50 12.97
CA ALA A 102 5.53 -13.38 12.17
C ALA A 102 4.14 -13.61 12.79
N ILE A 103 4.08 -13.92 14.08
CA ILE A 103 2.82 -14.19 14.78
C ILE A 103 1.90 -12.96 14.78
N PRO A 104 2.30 -11.79 15.33
CA PRO A 104 1.41 -10.63 15.33
C PRO A 104 1.07 -10.15 13.92
N PHE A 105 1.98 -10.30 12.95
CA PHE A 105 1.71 -9.91 11.57
C PHE A 105 0.62 -10.78 10.93
N VAL A 106 0.63 -12.09 11.18
CA VAL A 106 -0.44 -13.01 10.74
C VAL A 106 -1.77 -12.66 11.41
N GLU A 107 -1.79 -12.57 12.75
CA GLU A 107 -3.02 -12.29 13.51
C GLU A 107 -3.69 -10.97 13.09
N ILE A 108 -2.90 -9.91 12.93
CA ILE A 108 -3.40 -8.59 12.49
C ILE A 108 -3.90 -8.66 11.05
N SER A 109 -3.18 -9.37 10.17
CA SER A 109 -3.58 -9.48 8.77
C SER A 109 -4.85 -10.31 8.60
N GLU A 110 -5.04 -11.36 9.41
CA GLU A 110 -6.30 -12.12 9.46
C GLU A 110 -7.47 -11.24 9.91
N ARG A 111 -7.28 -10.41 10.94
CA ARG A 111 -8.31 -9.46 11.40
C ARG A 111 -8.67 -8.39 10.35
N LEU A 112 -7.70 -8.02 9.51
CA LEU A 112 -7.91 -7.10 8.38
C LEU A 112 -8.38 -7.80 7.09
N GLU A 113 -8.47 -9.13 7.09
CA GLU A 113 -8.73 -9.96 5.91
C GLU A 113 -7.76 -9.68 4.75
N GLU A 114 -6.49 -9.45 5.09
CA GLU A 114 -5.40 -9.15 4.17
C GLU A 114 -4.27 -10.19 4.27
N PRO A 115 -3.44 -10.35 3.22
CA PRO A 115 -2.26 -11.21 3.33
C PRO A 115 -1.22 -10.60 4.29
N PRO A 116 -0.50 -11.43 5.08
CA PRO A 116 0.54 -10.98 6.01
C PRO A 116 1.86 -10.68 5.29
N ILE A 117 1.79 -9.71 4.38
CA ILE A 117 2.91 -9.13 3.64
C ILE A 117 2.62 -7.66 3.39
N LEU A 118 3.66 -6.84 3.33
CA LEU A 118 3.53 -5.42 2.98
C LEU A 118 2.94 -5.31 1.57
N ASN A 119 1.71 -4.83 1.47
CA ASN A 119 0.97 -4.68 0.22
C ASN A 119 0.80 -3.20 -0.15
N TYR A 120 0.15 -2.92 -1.28
CA TYR A 120 -0.08 -1.55 -1.74
C TYR A 120 -0.95 -0.72 -0.78
N ALA A 121 -1.92 -1.34 -0.10
CA ALA A 121 -2.73 -0.64 0.88
C ALA A 121 -1.88 -0.12 2.04
N ASP A 122 -0.96 -0.95 2.53
CA ASP A 122 -0.02 -0.54 3.58
C ASP A 122 0.96 0.51 3.06
N TYR A 123 1.71 0.19 2.01
CA TYR A 123 2.86 0.99 1.55
C TYR A 123 2.45 2.33 0.93
N VAL A 124 1.23 2.43 0.39
CA VAL A 124 0.73 3.64 -0.29
C VAL A 124 -0.52 4.19 0.40
N LEU A 125 -1.62 3.44 0.43
CA LEU A 125 -2.94 3.99 0.81
C LEU A 125 -3.01 4.48 2.26
N ARG A 126 -2.22 3.85 3.14
CA ARG A 126 -2.15 4.10 4.60
C ARG A 126 -0.87 4.81 5.05
N ASN A 127 0.14 4.89 4.20
CA ASN A 127 1.47 5.42 4.56
C ASN A 127 1.66 6.86 4.08
N TRP A 128 0.80 7.77 4.51
CA TRP A 128 0.95 9.19 4.18
C TRP A 128 0.26 10.12 5.18
N ARG A 129 0.72 11.37 5.20
CA ARG A 129 0.06 12.50 5.84
C ARG A 129 0.19 13.75 4.98
N LYS A 130 -0.73 14.70 5.17
CA LYS A 130 -0.59 16.05 4.61
C LYS A 130 0.29 16.92 5.50
N LEU A 131 1.04 17.83 4.88
CA LEU A 131 1.77 18.89 5.57
C LEU A 131 0.83 20.05 5.93
N ASP A 132 0.04 20.49 4.97
CA ASP A 132 -1.13 21.36 5.15
C ASP A 132 -2.40 20.51 4.98
N PRO A 133 -3.16 20.26 6.06
CA PRO A 133 -4.40 19.48 6.00
C PRO A 133 -5.41 20.03 4.98
N ASN A 134 -5.42 21.34 4.75
CA ASN A 134 -6.32 22.01 3.81
C ASN A 134 -5.77 22.10 2.39
N GLY A 135 -4.50 21.73 2.19
CA GLY A 135 -3.84 21.77 0.89
C GLY A 135 -4.19 20.59 -0.01
N ASP A 136 -3.83 20.70 -1.28
CA ASP A 136 -4.08 19.68 -2.31
C ASP A 136 -3.25 18.41 -2.11
N PHE A 137 -3.67 17.31 -2.75
CA PHE A 137 -2.93 16.05 -2.81
C PHE A 137 -1.81 16.12 -3.85
N THR A 138 -0.76 16.87 -3.53
CA THR A 138 0.46 16.98 -4.36
C THR A 138 1.65 16.42 -3.60
N THR A 139 2.65 15.91 -4.31
CA THR A 139 3.91 15.41 -3.70
C THR A 139 4.63 16.46 -2.84
N ASN A 140 4.37 17.75 -3.09
CA ASN A 140 4.91 18.83 -2.25
C ASN A 140 4.20 18.93 -0.90
N ASN A 141 2.91 18.60 -0.83
CA ASN A 141 2.08 18.66 0.38
C ASN A 141 1.90 17.31 1.08
N LEU A 142 2.43 16.22 0.53
CA LEU A 142 2.31 14.87 1.07
C LEU A 142 3.66 14.39 1.60
N ARG A 143 3.65 13.61 2.69
CA ARG A 143 4.83 12.88 3.21
C ARG A 143 4.42 11.50 3.67
N SER A 144 5.30 10.54 3.52
CA SER A 144 5.15 9.17 4.03
C SER A 144 5.32 9.14 5.54
N LEU A 145 4.67 8.19 6.21
CA LEU A 145 4.83 7.99 7.66
C LEU A 145 6.08 7.18 7.97
N VAL A 146 6.38 6.20 7.12
CA VAL A 146 7.52 5.29 7.22
C VAL A 146 8.17 5.13 5.84
N THR A 147 9.49 5.05 5.81
CA THR A 147 10.29 4.72 4.62
C THR A 147 11.39 3.74 5.01
N PHE A 148 11.89 2.95 4.06
CA PHE A 148 13.03 2.06 4.32
C PHE A 148 14.32 2.85 4.47
N SER A 149 14.54 3.83 3.59
CA SER A 149 15.83 4.50 3.41
C SER A 149 15.86 5.95 3.90
N GLY A 150 14.71 6.56 4.17
CA GLY A 150 14.61 7.99 4.51
C GLY A 150 14.91 8.91 3.33
N ARG A 151 15.10 8.37 2.13
CA ARG A 151 15.43 9.16 0.94
C ARG A 151 14.20 9.90 0.44
N GLN A 152 14.45 11.09 -0.10
CA GLN A 152 13.41 11.91 -0.70
C GLN A 152 12.78 11.24 -1.93
N ASP A 153 13.55 10.48 -2.71
CA ASP A 153 13.02 9.79 -3.90
C ASP A 153 12.06 8.65 -3.53
N GLU A 154 12.31 7.93 -2.45
CA GLU A 154 11.39 6.93 -1.89
C GLU A 154 10.09 7.58 -1.37
N ASP A 155 10.22 8.64 -0.57
CA ASP A 155 9.06 9.40 -0.07
C ASP A 155 8.20 9.95 -1.21
N GLN A 156 8.85 10.50 -2.24
CA GLN A 156 8.15 11.03 -3.41
C GLN A 156 7.58 9.91 -4.30
N PHE A 157 8.21 8.73 -4.34
CA PHE A 157 7.67 7.56 -5.02
C PHE A 157 6.39 7.05 -4.35
N ILE A 158 6.31 7.05 -3.01
CA ILE A 158 5.08 6.71 -2.29
C ILE A 158 4.01 7.80 -2.55
N THR A 159 4.37 9.06 -2.33
CA THR A 159 3.39 10.17 -2.35
C THR A 159 2.86 10.50 -3.75
N VAL A 160 3.58 10.20 -4.83
CA VAL A 160 3.03 10.31 -6.19
C VAL A 160 1.93 9.28 -6.45
N HIS A 161 2.03 8.07 -5.88
CA HIS A 161 0.95 7.09 -5.94
C HIS A 161 -0.25 7.55 -5.10
N VAL A 162 -0.03 8.16 -3.94
CA VAL A 162 -1.10 8.77 -3.14
C VAL A 162 -1.81 9.89 -3.92
N ALA A 163 -1.06 10.77 -4.59
CA ALA A 163 -1.63 11.82 -5.43
C ALA A 163 -2.42 11.24 -6.62
N TYR A 164 -1.92 10.17 -7.23
CA TYR A 164 -2.63 9.42 -8.27
C TYR A 164 -3.97 8.85 -7.77
N GLU A 165 -4.00 8.21 -6.60
CA GLU A 165 -5.23 7.69 -5.98
C GLU A 165 -6.21 8.80 -5.61
N ALA A 166 -5.70 9.95 -5.14
CA ALA A 166 -6.52 11.12 -4.86
C ALA A 166 -7.16 11.68 -6.15
N ALA A 167 -6.42 11.73 -7.25
CA ALA A 167 -6.95 12.12 -8.56
C ALA A 167 -7.98 11.11 -9.08
N ALA A 168 -7.80 9.82 -8.80
CA ALA A 168 -8.74 8.76 -9.19
C ALA A 168 -10.12 8.86 -8.50
N ARG A 169 -10.21 9.55 -7.35
CA ARG A 169 -11.49 9.77 -6.64
C ARG A 169 -12.57 10.36 -7.55
N GLU A 170 -12.20 11.36 -8.34
CA GLU A 170 -13.16 12.04 -9.21
C GLU A 170 -13.65 11.12 -10.33
N CYS A 171 -12.77 10.27 -10.87
CA CYS A 171 -13.14 9.21 -11.80
C CYS A 171 -14.19 8.24 -11.20
N TYR A 172 -14.11 7.94 -9.90
CA TYR A 172 -15.09 7.07 -9.25
C TYR A 172 -16.48 7.70 -9.21
N LYS A 173 -16.57 8.98 -8.84
CA LYS A 173 -17.83 9.74 -8.84
C LYS A 173 -18.42 9.82 -10.24
N GLN A 174 -17.60 10.20 -11.21
CA GLN A 174 -18.00 10.31 -12.61
C GLN A 174 -18.46 8.95 -13.17
N GLY A 175 -17.79 7.85 -12.79
CA GLY A 175 -18.13 6.50 -13.24
C GLY A 175 -19.49 6.03 -12.73
N ILE A 176 -19.75 6.25 -11.44
CA ILE A 176 -21.04 5.98 -10.83
C ILE A 176 -22.13 6.84 -11.49
N LYS A 177 -21.88 8.14 -11.70
CA LYS A 177 -22.85 9.03 -12.33
C LYS A 177 -23.14 8.64 -13.78
N ALA A 178 -22.12 8.21 -14.53
CA ALA A 178 -22.28 7.69 -15.88
C ALA A 178 -23.20 6.45 -15.92
N MET A 179 -23.06 5.53 -14.95
CA MET A 179 -23.96 4.37 -14.84
C MET A 179 -25.42 4.77 -14.61
N GLU A 180 -25.66 5.75 -13.73
CA GLU A 180 -27.00 6.27 -13.44
C GLU A 180 -27.63 6.92 -14.69
N LEU A 181 -26.89 7.80 -15.37
CA LEU A 181 -27.35 8.48 -16.58
C LEU A 181 -27.62 7.50 -17.73
N ALA A 182 -26.82 6.44 -17.84
CA ALA A 182 -27.05 5.37 -18.81
C ALA A 182 -28.35 4.60 -18.52
N GLN A 183 -28.67 4.35 -17.25
CA GLN A 183 -29.95 3.73 -16.85
C GLN A 183 -31.15 4.64 -17.15
N GLU A 184 -31.00 5.95 -16.93
CA GLU A 184 -32.00 6.98 -17.24
C GLU A 184 -32.15 7.24 -18.75
N ARG A 185 -31.22 6.71 -19.57
CA ARG A 185 -31.13 6.94 -21.03
C ARG A 185 -30.93 8.42 -21.39
N ASP A 186 -30.30 9.19 -20.51
CA ASP A 186 -29.92 10.57 -20.78
C ASP A 186 -28.58 10.60 -21.53
N ALA A 187 -28.66 10.48 -22.85
CA ALA A 187 -27.48 10.43 -23.72
C ALA A 187 -26.65 11.72 -23.69
N VAL A 188 -27.28 12.89 -23.48
CA VAL A 188 -26.59 14.18 -23.51
C VAL A 188 -25.75 14.33 -22.25
N SER A 189 -26.34 14.14 -21.08
CA SER A 189 -25.61 14.21 -19.81
C SER A 189 -24.57 13.10 -19.70
N LEU A 190 -24.87 11.90 -20.22
CA LEU A 190 -23.91 10.81 -20.29
C LEU A 190 -22.67 11.19 -21.12
N ALA A 191 -22.86 11.82 -22.28
CA ALA A 191 -21.74 12.26 -23.11
C ALA A 191 -20.87 13.33 -22.42
N ILE A 192 -21.49 14.22 -21.64
CA ILE A 192 -20.78 15.26 -20.87
C ILE A 192 -19.92 14.61 -19.78
N ILE A 193 -20.51 13.76 -18.93
CA ILE A 193 -19.78 13.15 -17.80
C ILE A 193 -18.64 12.23 -18.28
N LEU A 194 -18.81 11.55 -19.42
CA LEU A 194 -17.75 10.72 -20.01
C LEU A 194 -16.60 11.56 -20.55
N ARG A 195 -16.87 12.77 -21.04
CA ARG A 195 -15.82 13.70 -21.47
C ARG A 195 -15.04 14.24 -20.27
N GLU A 196 -15.75 14.64 -19.21
CA GLU A 196 -15.12 15.06 -17.95
C GLU A 196 -14.26 13.95 -17.36
N MET A 197 -14.70 12.69 -17.42
CA MET A 197 -13.92 11.54 -17.00
C MET A 197 -12.66 11.32 -17.84
N ALA A 198 -12.74 11.53 -19.16
CA ALA A 198 -11.56 11.47 -20.01
C ALA A 198 -10.50 12.51 -19.58
N ASP A 199 -10.93 13.73 -19.24
CA ASP A 199 -10.05 14.77 -18.71
C ASP A 199 -9.45 14.37 -17.35
N THR A 200 -10.23 13.76 -16.46
CA THR A 200 -9.73 13.22 -15.18
C THR A 200 -8.68 12.12 -15.39
N ILE A 201 -8.89 11.20 -16.34
CA ILE A 201 -7.93 10.13 -16.67
C ILE A 201 -6.63 10.75 -17.21
N VAL A 202 -6.71 11.80 -18.03
CA VAL A 202 -5.52 12.52 -18.49
C VAL A 202 -4.76 13.13 -17.31
N ASN A 203 -5.47 13.76 -16.36
CA ASN A 203 -4.86 14.29 -15.14
C ASN A 203 -4.20 13.20 -14.28
N MET A 204 -4.86 12.06 -14.07
CA MET A 204 -4.27 10.90 -13.37
C MET A 204 -2.96 10.45 -14.02
N LYS A 205 -2.95 10.35 -15.35
CA LYS A 205 -1.76 9.99 -16.13
C LYS A 205 -0.68 11.06 -15.97
N ASP A 206 -1.00 12.34 -16.07
CA ASP A 206 -0.02 13.43 -15.93
C ASP A 206 0.60 13.47 -14.51
N VAL A 207 -0.20 13.25 -13.46
CA VAL A 207 0.29 13.08 -12.08
C VAL A 207 1.25 11.91 -11.99
N PHE A 208 0.87 10.74 -12.49
CA PHE A 208 1.71 9.54 -12.43
C PHE A 208 3.02 9.70 -13.23
N MET A 209 2.99 10.36 -14.39
CA MET A 209 4.19 10.59 -15.20
C MET A 209 5.23 11.49 -14.51
N THR A 210 4.85 12.23 -13.46
CA THR A 210 5.84 12.98 -12.65
C THR A 210 6.86 12.06 -11.96
N THR A 211 6.55 10.76 -11.79
CA THR A 211 7.48 9.76 -11.25
C THR A 211 8.80 9.70 -12.02
N GLU A 212 8.80 9.94 -13.35
CA GLU A 212 10.03 9.94 -14.17
C GLU A 212 11.03 11.02 -13.75
N ASN A 213 10.56 12.12 -13.16
CA ASN A 213 11.38 13.21 -12.64
C ASN A 213 11.76 13.02 -11.16
N ILE A 214 11.14 12.05 -10.48
CA ILE A 214 11.31 11.80 -9.03
C ILE A 214 12.37 10.74 -8.79
N VAL A 215 12.24 9.59 -9.47
CA VAL A 215 13.07 8.41 -9.19
C VAL A 215 13.70 7.88 -10.47
N SER A 216 15.03 7.78 -10.48
CA SER A 216 15.72 7.15 -11.61
C SER A 216 15.49 5.64 -11.59
N ALA A 217 15.52 5.01 -12.76
CA ALA A 217 15.33 3.56 -12.87
C ALA A 217 16.42 2.75 -12.13
N GLU A 218 17.60 3.32 -11.91
CA GLU A 218 18.66 2.71 -11.09
C GLU A 218 18.31 2.78 -9.61
N VAL A 219 17.95 3.97 -9.12
CA VAL A 219 17.55 4.18 -7.73
C VAL A 219 16.36 3.32 -7.37
N PHE A 220 15.33 3.30 -8.23
CA PHE A 220 14.16 2.45 -8.03
C PHE A 220 14.56 0.98 -7.88
N ARG A 221 15.37 0.43 -8.80
CA ARG A 221 15.77 -0.98 -8.74
C ARG A 221 16.56 -1.31 -7.48
N LYS A 222 17.49 -0.45 -7.07
CA LYS A 222 18.45 -0.71 -6.01
C LYS A 222 17.91 -0.42 -4.61
N HIS A 223 17.18 0.67 -4.45
CA HIS A 223 16.84 1.21 -3.14
C HIS A 223 15.36 1.07 -2.77
N ILE A 224 14.46 0.85 -3.74
CA ILE A 224 13.01 0.78 -3.51
C ILE A 224 12.49 -0.63 -3.84
N ARG A 225 12.61 -1.03 -5.10
CA ARG A 225 12.02 -2.27 -5.65
C ARG A 225 12.39 -3.52 -4.88
N GLN A 226 13.59 -3.58 -4.32
CA GLN A 226 14.08 -4.71 -3.56
C GLN A 226 13.18 -5.01 -2.35
N PHE A 227 12.74 -3.98 -1.61
CA PHE A 227 11.86 -4.13 -0.45
C PHE A 227 10.38 -4.33 -0.82
N LEU A 228 10.01 -4.07 -2.08
CA LEU A 228 8.66 -4.34 -2.61
C LEU A 228 8.55 -5.77 -3.17
N LYS A 229 9.62 -6.56 -3.15
CA LYS A 229 9.55 -7.97 -3.57
C LYS A 229 8.81 -8.77 -2.50
N GLY A 230 7.93 -9.65 -2.97
CA GLY A 230 7.35 -10.67 -2.10
C GLY A 230 8.22 -11.90 -2.01
N TRP A 231 7.73 -12.89 -1.29
CA TRP A 231 8.43 -14.15 -1.08
C TRP A 231 8.28 -15.05 -2.30
N ASN A 232 7.12 -15.02 -2.95
CA ASN A 232 6.80 -15.83 -4.11
C ASN A 232 7.85 -15.71 -5.24
N ASN A 233 8.46 -16.85 -5.58
CA ASN A 233 9.55 -16.99 -6.54
C ASN A 233 10.84 -16.21 -6.23
N ASN A 234 10.97 -15.61 -5.04
CA ASN A 234 12.17 -14.88 -4.63
C ASN A 234 12.86 -15.50 -3.41
N VAL A 235 12.12 -16.05 -2.44
CA VAL A 235 12.66 -16.69 -1.24
C VAL A 235 11.67 -17.73 -0.70
N GLU A 236 12.17 -18.89 -0.30
CA GLU A 236 11.41 -19.86 0.50
C GLU A 236 11.49 -19.42 1.97
N LEU A 237 10.49 -18.65 2.40
CA LEU A 237 10.48 -17.98 3.70
C LEU A 237 9.58 -18.76 4.67
N ILE A 238 10.06 -18.96 5.90
CA ILE A 238 9.30 -19.54 6.99
C ILE A 238 8.87 -18.42 7.94
N TYR A 239 7.57 -18.34 8.24
CA TYR A 239 7.07 -17.49 9.31
C TYR A 239 7.05 -18.29 10.60
N GLU A 240 8.05 -18.08 11.46
CA GLU A 240 8.25 -18.86 12.68
C GLU A 240 7.02 -18.75 13.60
N GLY A 241 6.58 -19.90 14.14
CA GLY A 241 5.42 -19.96 15.04
C GLY A 241 4.05 -19.87 14.35
N THR A 242 4.00 -19.95 13.01
CA THR A 242 2.75 -19.89 12.23
C THR A 242 2.66 -21.06 11.24
N GLU A 243 1.47 -21.33 10.72
CA GLU A 243 1.22 -22.39 9.73
C GLU A 243 1.02 -21.86 8.30
N ILE A 244 1.22 -20.55 8.07
CA ILE A 244 0.94 -19.96 6.76
C ILE A 244 1.95 -20.41 5.70
N ASN A 245 1.50 -20.50 4.45
CA ASN A 245 2.40 -20.69 3.31
C ASN A 245 2.96 -19.33 2.84
N ALA A 246 3.99 -18.82 3.55
CA ALA A 246 4.59 -17.53 3.21
C ALA A 246 5.17 -17.49 1.78
N SER A 247 5.70 -18.60 1.25
CA SER A 247 6.21 -18.68 -0.13
C SER A 247 5.16 -18.39 -1.22
N ALA A 248 3.86 -18.36 -0.88
CA ALA A 248 2.80 -17.95 -1.81
C ALA A 248 2.59 -16.43 -1.85
N LEU A 249 3.11 -15.67 -0.87
CA LEU A 249 2.81 -14.25 -0.73
C LEU A 249 3.56 -13.42 -1.76
N ARG A 250 2.81 -12.57 -2.48
CA ARG A 250 3.33 -11.60 -3.44
C ARG A 250 3.43 -10.24 -2.77
N GLY A 251 4.53 -9.54 -3.03
CA GLY A 251 4.78 -8.22 -2.45
C GLY A 251 3.97 -7.13 -3.12
N GLU A 252 4.17 -5.91 -2.64
CA GLU A 252 3.54 -4.72 -3.17
C GLU A 252 3.75 -4.57 -4.70
N THR A 253 2.69 -4.13 -5.35
CA THR A 253 2.72 -3.67 -6.73
C THR A 253 1.58 -2.70 -6.99
N GLY A 254 1.82 -1.67 -7.80
CA GLY A 254 0.76 -0.75 -8.26
C GLY A 254 -0.44 -1.43 -8.92
N SER A 255 -0.32 -2.68 -9.38
CA SER A 255 -1.47 -3.48 -9.85
C SER A 255 -2.45 -3.92 -8.76
N GLN A 256 -2.13 -3.71 -7.48
CA GLN A 256 -3.05 -3.85 -6.35
C GLN A 256 -3.91 -2.60 -6.13
N SER A 257 -3.62 -1.49 -6.80
CA SER A 257 -4.52 -0.31 -6.85
C SER A 257 -5.88 -0.69 -7.43
N SER A 258 -6.94 -0.15 -6.83
CA SER A 258 -8.31 -0.33 -7.33
C SER A 258 -8.70 0.64 -8.44
N ALA A 259 -7.88 1.65 -8.74
CA ALA A 259 -8.22 2.72 -9.68
C ALA A 259 -8.47 2.22 -11.10
N MET A 260 -7.48 1.54 -11.68
CA MET A 260 -7.60 1.00 -13.04
C MET A 260 -8.63 -0.12 -13.15
N PRO A 261 -8.67 -1.13 -12.24
CA PRO A 261 -9.72 -2.15 -12.27
C PRO A 261 -11.15 -1.58 -12.18
N PHE A 262 -11.36 -0.51 -11.41
CA PHE A 262 -12.64 0.17 -11.34
C PHE A 262 -12.98 0.80 -12.71
N LEU A 263 -12.06 1.57 -13.28
CA LEU A 263 -12.24 2.22 -14.59
C LEU A 263 -12.52 1.21 -15.70
N ASP A 264 -11.74 0.12 -15.76
CA ASP A 264 -11.94 -0.95 -16.74
C ASP A 264 -13.35 -1.56 -16.64
N ARG A 265 -13.88 -1.67 -15.42
CA ARG A 265 -15.21 -2.25 -15.19
C ARG A 265 -16.33 -1.29 -15.54
N ILE A 266 -16.19 0.00 -15.23
CA ILE A 266 -17.15 1.05 -15.62
C ILE A 266 -17.20 1.19 -17.15
N MET A 267 -16.04 1.19 -17.80
CA MET A 267 -15.94 1.41 -19.24
C MET A 267 -16.16 0.14 -20.07
N GLY A 268 -16.22 -1.03 -19.43
CA GLY A 268 -16.31 -2.32 -20.13
C GLY A 268 -15.01 -2.70 -20.88
N CYS A 269 -13.87 -2.12 -20.50
CA CYS A 269 -12.56 -2.30 -21.12
C CYS A 269 -11.74 -3.45 -20.52
N MET A 270 -12.34 -4.31 -19.69
CA MET A 270 -11.65 -5.43 -19.06
C MET A 270 -10.91 -6.28 -20.11
N SER A 271 -9.62 -6.56 -19.87
CA SER A 271 -8.79 -7.38 -20.77
C SER A 271 -9.52 -8.66 -21.16
N LEU A 272 -9.46 -9.04 -22.45
CA LEU A 272 -10.02 -10.30 -22.92
C LEU A 272 -9.10 -11.50 -22.67
N ASP A 273 -7.84 -11.25 -22.28
CA ASP A 273 -6.85 -12.28 -21.97
C ASP A 273 -7.17 -12.95 -20.61
N PRO A 274 -7.46 -14.26 -20.59
CA PRO A 274 -7.74 -14.99 -19.36
C PRO A 274 -6.62 -14.93 -18.34
N VAL A 275 -5.35 -14.94 -18.77
CA VAL A 275 -4.18 -14.88 -17.89
C VAL A 275 -4.08 -13.50 -17.24
N GLN A 276 -4.29 -12.45 -18.03
CA GLN A 276 -4.29 -11.09 -17.49
C GLN A 276 -5.47 -10.86 -16.52
N ARG A 277 -6.65 -11.44 -16.81
CA ARG A 277 -7.79 -11.41 -15.88
C ARG A 277 -7.50 -12.13 -14.58
N GLU A 278 -6.90 -13.31 -14.64
CA GLU A 278 -6.52 -14.08 -13.46
C GLU A 278 -5.56 -13.26 -12.59
N ILE A 279 -4.48 -12.72 -13.19
CA ILE A 279 -3.52 -11.85 -12.49
C ILE A 279 -4.19 -10.63 -11.86
N LEU A 280 -5.08 -9.94 -12.58
CA LEU A 280 -5.76 -8.73 -12.08
C LEU A 280 -6.83 -9.05 -11.02
N ASN A 281 -7.43 -10.24 -11.06
CA ASN A 281 -8.39 -10.68 -10.05
C ASN A 281 -7.69 -11.24 -8.80
N GLU A 282 -6.59 -11.96 -8.96
CA GLU A 282 -5.74 -12.47 -7.86
C GLU A 282 -5.08 -11.35 -7.08
N LYS A 283 -4.73 -10.24 -7.75
CA LYS A 283 -4.09 -9.08 -7.12
C LYS A 283 -5.07 -8.12 -6.44
N LYS A 284 -6.35 -8.47 -6.34
CA LYS A 284 -7.33 -7.69 -5.58
C LYS A 284 -7.11 -7.91 -4.09
N SER A 285 -6.21 -7.12 -3.51
CA SER A 285 -6.23 -6.82 -2.08
C SER A 285 -6.95 -5.49 -1.92
N ILE A 286 -8.29 -5.50 -2.04
CA ILE A 286 -9.08 -4.34 -1.61
C ILE A 286 -9.26 -4.53 -0.11
N PRO A 287 -8.71 -3.63 0.72
CA PRO A 287 -8.92 -3.72 2.15
C PRO A 287 -10.40 -3.77 2.51
N VAL A 288 -10.80 -4.69 3.38
CA VAL A 288 -12.21 -4.85 3.77
C VAL A 288 -12.71 -3.64 4.54
N ASP A 289 -11.82 -2.93 5.24
CA ASP A 289 -12.13 -1.64 5.88
C ASP A 289 -12.30 -0.49 4.89
N LEU A 290 -11.95 -0.68 3.62
CA LEU A 290 -12.30 0.25 2.53
C LEU A 290 -13.58 -0.17 1.80
N ILE A 291 -14.05 -1.41 1.95
CA ILE A 291 -15.34 -1.97 1.46
C ILE A 291 -16.51 -1.57 2.40
#